data_AF-C6E223-F1
#
_entry.id   AF-C6E223-F1
#
_cell.length_a   1.000
_cell.length_b   1.000
_cell.length_c   1.000
_cell.angle_alpha   90.00
_cell.angle_beta   90.00
_cell.angle_gamma   90.00
#
_symmetry.space_group_name_H-M   'P 1'
#
loop_
_entity.id
_entity.type
_entity.pdbx_description
1 polymer ?
#
loop_
_entity_poly.entity_id
_entity_poly.type
_entity_poly.pdbx_seq_one_letter_code
_entity_poly.pdbx_strand_id
1 'polypeptide(L)'
;MKRKLKTEEEKYEDDILSSFEKAEWQSVPDLKDEIERYASSASATLTKAKRINIRLSSRDLEDIQMRAAEEGMPYQTLIASVLHRYASGRLVDTAPRPTTSSTGRAKKLRAG
;
A
#
# COMPACT_ATOMS: atom_id res chain seq x y z
N MET A 1 13.33 29.05 -22.67
CA MET A 1 14.10 27.78 -22.50
C MET A 1 14.14 27.45 -21.02
N LYS A 2 13.46 26.39 -20.56
CA LYS A 2 13.56 25.90 -19.17
C LYS A 2 13.98 24.43 -19.21
N ARG A 3 15.17 24.15 -18.69
CA ARG A 3 15.70 22.78 -18.52
C ARG A 3 14.90 22.11 -17.40
N LYS A 4 14.21 21.00 -17.68
CA LYS A 4 13.66 20.12 -16.63
C LYS A 4 14.82 19.36 -16.00
N LEU A 5 14.93 19.41 -14.67
CA LEU A 5 15.84 18.57 -13.90
C LEU A 5 15.17 17.19 -13.75
N LYS A 6 15.86 16.11 -14.17
CA LYS A 6 15.41 14.73 -13.98
C LYS A 6 15.40 14.36 -12.50
N THR A 7 14.36 13.65 -12.07
CA THR A 7 14.17 13.09 -10.73
C THR A 7 15.23 11.99 -10.47
N GLU A 8 15.58 11.73 -9.21
CA GLU A 8 16.57 10.68 -8.87
C GLU A 8 16.15 9.29 -9.39
N GLU A 9 14.85 8.99 -9.40
CA GLU A 9 14.28 7.77 -9.97
C GLU A 9 14.48 7.71 -11.48
N GLU A 10 14.21 8.81 -12.20
CA GLU A 10 14.42 8.89 -13.66
C GLU A 10 15.90 8.73 -14.02
N LYS A 11 16.81 9.24 -13.19
CA LYS A 11 18.26 9.04 -13.38
C LYS A 11 18.68 7.60 -13.15
N TYR A 12 18.10 6.93 -12.15
CA TYR A 12 18.38 5.53 -11.85
C TYR A 12 17.86 4.61 -12.95
N GLU A 13 16.67 4.89 -13.48
CA GLU A 13 16.11 4.17 -14.64
C GLU A 13 16.98 4.34 -15.90
N ASP A 14 17.38 5.59 -16.20
CA ASP A 14 18.30 5.87 -17.31
C ASP A 14 19.65 5.16 -17.12
N ASP A 15 20.17 5.10 -15.90
CA ASP A 15 21.46 4.47 -15.59
C ASP A 15 21.40 2.95 -15.83
N ILE A 16 20.36 2.28 -15.32
CA ILE A 16 20.09 0.86 -15.60
C ILE A 16 19.99 0.61 -17.11
N LEU A 17 19.22 1.45 -17.82
CA LEU A 17 19.02 1.30 -19.25
C LEU A 17 20.35 1.46 -20.00
N SER A 18 21.16 2.46 -19.62
CA SER A 18 22.46 2.70 -20.23
C SER A 18 23.46 1.57 -19.97
N SER A 19 23.44 0.97 -18.78
CA SER A 19 24.31 -0.17 -18.42
C SER A 19 23.87 -1.44 -19.17
N PHE A 20 22.56 -1.62 -19.37
CA PHE A 20 22.02 -2.70 -20.19
C PHE A 20 22.42 -2.55 -21.67
N GLU A 21 22.29 -1.35 -22.25
CA GLU A 21 22.67 -1.05 -23.63
C GLU A 21 24.17 -1.23 -23.88
N LYS A 22 25.01 -0.96 -22.87
CA LYS A 22 26.46 -1.21 -22.90
C LYS A 22 26.84 -2.69 -22.79
N ALA A 23 25.87 -3.59 -22.68
CA ALA A 23 26.07 -5.03 -22.52
C ALA A 23 27.00 -5.41 -21.35
N GLU A 24 27.01 -4.61 -20.29
CA GLU A 24 27.85 -4.82 -19.08
C GLU A 24 27.38 -6.03 -18.25
N TRP A 25 26.17 -6.52 -18.53
CA TRP A 25 25.49 -7.54 -17.75
C TRP A 25 25.87 -8.93 -18.28
N GLN A 26 26.59 -9.69 -17.46
CA GLN A 26 26.93 -11.08 -17.76
C GLN A 26 25.91 -12.02 -17.13
N SER A 27 25.48 -13.05 -17.88
CA SER A 27 24.59 -14.07 -17.35
C SER A 27 25.24 -14.81 -16.19
N VAL A 28 24.47 -15.08 -15.15
CA VAL A 28 24.94 -15.90 -14.03
C VAL A 28 25.28 -17.32 -14.53
N PRO A 29 26.31 -17.98 -13.96
CA PRO A 29 26.74 -19.31 -14.42
C PRO A 29 25.63 -20.37 -14.43
N ASP A 30 24.71 -20.33 -13.45
CA ASP A 30 23.63 -21.30 -13.27
C ASP A 30 22.27 -20.71 -13.64
N LEU A 31 22.17 -20.11 -14.83
CA LEU A 31 21.00 -19.36 -15.28
C LEU A 31 19.68 -20.13 -15.15
N LYS A 32 19.66 -21.42 -15.49
CA LYS A 32 18.43 -22.24 -15.45
C LYS A 32 17.98 -22.47 -14.00
N ASP A 33 18.90 -22.88 -13.14
CA ASP A 33 18.60 -23.18 -11.74
C ASP A 33 18.19 -21.92 -10.98
N GLU A 34 18.81 -20.78 -11.30
CA GLU A 34 18.48 -19.50 -10.68
C GLU A 34 17.12 -18.97 -11.19
N ILE A 35 16.78 -19.17 -12.48
CA ILE A 35 15.43 -18.89 -13.01
C ILE A 35 14.39 -19.76 -12.29
N GLU A 36 14.62 -21.06 -12.14
CA GLU A 36 13.71 -21.98 -11.46
C GLU A 36 13.56 -21.63 -9.96
N ARG A 37 14.66 -21.22 -9.31
CA ARG A 37 14.65 -20.76 -7.92
C ARG A 37 13.86 -19.47 -7.73
N TYR A 38 14.03 -18.48 -8.61
CA TYR A 38 13.25 -17.24 -8.54
C TYR A 38 11.78 -17.49 -8.91
N ALA A 39 11.51 -18.32 -9.92
CA ALA A 39 10.16 -18.70 -10.29
C ALA A 39 9.43 -19.41 -9.14
N SER A 40 10.07 -20.39 -8.51
CA SER A 40 9.50 -21.10 -7.35
C SER A 40 9.28 -20.19 -6.14
N SER A 41 10.22 -19.28 -5.87
CA SER A 41 10.08 -18.29 -4.78
C SER A 41 8.92 -17.31 -5.04
N ALA A 42 8.78 -16.84 -6.28
CA ALA A 42 7.67 -15.97 -6.69
C ALA A 42 6.33 -16.70 -6.60
N SER A 43 6.24 -17.92 -7.12
CA SER A 43 5.04 -18.76 -7.04
C SER A 43 4.66 -19.07 -5.59
N ALA A 44 5.61 -19.46 -4.75
CA ALA A 44 5.35 -19.79 -3.34
C ALA A 44 4.85 -18.59 -2.52
N THR A 45 5.23 -17.38 -2.91
CA THR A 45 4.74 -16.14 -2.29
C THR A 45 3.31 -15.83 -2.75
N LEU A 46 2.98 -16.11 -4.01
CA LEU A 46 1.65 -15.86 -4.59
C LEU A 46 0.58 -16.83 -4.09
N THR A 47 0.92 -18.11 -3.85
CA THR A 47 -0.08 -19.17 -3.60
C THR A 47 -0.62 -19.23 -2.16
N LYS A 48 0.00 -18.54 -1.18
CA LYS A 48 -0.39 -18.65 0.25
C LYS A 48 -1.55 -17.75 0.66
N ALA A 49 -2.52 -17.48 -0.22
CA ALA A 49 -3.72 -16.73 0.11
C ALA A 49 -4.72 -17.62 0.87
N LYS A 50 -4.77 -17.49 2.21
CA LYS A 50 -5.84 -18.08 3.02
C LYS A 50 -7.05 -17.14 3.05
N ARG A 51 -8.25 -17.67 2.79
CA ARG A 51 -9.50 -16.90 2.90
C ARG A 51 -9.96 -16.82 4.35
N ILE A 52 -10.33 -15.62 4.79
CA ILE A 52 -10.93 -15.38 6.11
C ILE A 52 -12.22 -14.56 5.94
N ASN A 53 -13.22 -14.80 6.79
CA ASN A 53 -14.45 -14.00 6.83
C ASN A 53 -14.43 -13.13 8.09
N ILE A 54 -14.59 -11.82 7.93
CA ILE A 54 -14.58 -10.84 9.03
C ILE A 54 -15.95 -10.16 9.08
N ARG A 55 -16.52 -10.00 10.28
CA ARG A 55 -17.71 -9.16 10.49
C ARG A 55 -17.27 -7.77 10.88
N LEU A 56 -17.78 -6.75 10.18
CA LEU A 56 -17.54 -5.34 10.47
C LEU A 56 -18.88 -4.64 10.71
N SER A 57 -18.88 -3.58 11.52
CA SER A 57 -20.06 -2.71 11.59
C SER A 57 -20.19 -1.91 10.28
N SER A 58 -21.41 -1.48 9.93
CA SER A 58 -21.62 -0.67 8.72
C SER A 58 -20.79 0.61 8.75
N ARG A 59 -20.69 1.25 9.92
CA ARG A 59 -19.89 2.46 10.13
C ARG A 59 -18.41 2.22 9.87
N ASP A 60 -17.83 1.13 10.40
CA ASP A 60 -16.41 0.83 10.19
C ASP A 60 -16.12 0.53 8.71
N LEU A 61 -17.06 -0.14 8.02
CA LEU A 61 -16.92 -0.42 6.59
C LEU A 61 -16.95 0.87 5.76
N GLU A 62 -17.85 1.81 6.08
CA GLU A 62 -17.91 3.13 5.44
C GLU A 62 -16.62 3.93 5.68
N ASP A 63 -16.11 3.96 6.91
CA ASP A 63 -14.87 4.66 7.25
C ASP A 63 -13.66 4.08 6.50
N ILE A 64 -13.60 2.76 6.33
CA ILE A 64 -12.54 2.09 5.55
C ILE A 64 -12.68 2.42 4.06
N GLN A 65 -13.90 2.43 3.51
CA GLN A 65 -14.13 2.79 2.11
C GLN A 65 -13.71 4.22 1.81
N MET A 66 -14.03 5.15 2.71
CA MET A 66 -13.62 6.55 2.60
C MET A 66 -12.09 6.68 2.57
N ARG A 67 -11.38 6.04 3.52
CA ARG A 67 -9.91 6.05 3.55
C ARG A 67 -9.28 5.40 2.31
N ALA A 68 -9.88 4.31 1.82
CA ALA A 68 -9.40 3.65 0.62
C ALA A 68 -9.57 4.53 -0.63
N ALA A 69 -10.67 5.28 -0.71
CA ALA A 69 -10.90 6.25 -1.78
C ALA A 69 -9.92 7.43 -1.72
N GLU A 70 -9.59 7.92 -0.52
CA GLU A 70 -8.55 8.94 -0.31
C GLU A 70 -7.18 8.46 -0.79
N GLU A 71 -6.83 7.20 -0.52
CA GLU A 71 -5.58 6.57 -0.98
C GLU A 71 -5.63 6.11 -2.45
N GLY A 72 -6.78 6.24 -3.13
CA GLY A 72 -6.95 5.84 -4.52
C GLY A 72 -6.88 4.31 -4.75
N MET A 73 -7.16 3.51 -3.72
CA MET A 73 -7.05 2.04 -3.76
C MET A 73 -8.37 1.35 -3.38
N PRO A 74 -8.60 0.09 -3.81
CA PRO A 74 -9.76 -0.67 -3.36
C PRO A 74 -9.74 -0.91 -1.84
N TYR A 75 -10.91 -0.86 -1.20
CA TYR A 75 -11.02 -1.05 0.25
C TYR A 75 -10.51 -2.42 0.72
N GLN A 76 -10.66 -3.47 -0.10
CA GLN A 76 -10.11 -4.79 0.21
C GLN A 76 -8.58 -4.77 0.25
N THR A 77 -7.96 -4.05 -0.68
CA THR A 77 -6.51 -3.88 -0.76
C THR A 77 -6.02 -3.07 0.44
N LEU A 78 -6.76 -2.03 0.85
CA LEU A 78 -6.45 -1.27 2.05
C LEU A 78 -6.48 -2.17 3.28
N ILE A 79 -7.55 -2.95 3.47
CA ILE A 79 -7.69 -3.91 4.58
C ILE A 79 -6.52 -4.90 4.59
N ALA A 80 -6.18 -5.49 3.44
CA ALA A 80 -5.06 -6.42 3.32
C ALA A 80 -3.73 -5.75 3.70
N SER A 81 -3.50 -4.52 3.25
CA SER A 81 -2.30 -3.76 3.56
C SER A 81 -2.17 -3.46 5.06
N VAL A 82 -3.27 -3.09 5.71
CA VAL A 82 -3.31 -2.84 7.16
C VAL A 82 -3.01 -4.12 7.92
N LEU A 83 -3.64 -5.25 7.56
CA LEU A 83 -3.38 -6.54 8.20
C LEU A 83 -1.91 -6.97 8.03
N HIS A 84 -1.32 -6.78 6.86
CA HIS A 84 0.09 -7.07 6.62
C HIS A 84 1.01 -6.17 7.45
N ARG A 85 0.77 -4.85 7.47
CA ARG A 85 1.52 -3.90 8.31
C ARG A 85 1.39 -4.22 9.80
N TYR A 86 0.19 -4.61 10.24
CA TYR A 86 -0.05 -5.02 11.63
C TYR A 86 0.73 -6.29 11.98
N ALA A 87 0.62 -7.34 11.16
CA ALA A 87 1.31 -8.60 11.39
C ALA A 87 2.84 -8.49 11.32
N SER A 88 3.36 -7.59 10.48
CA SER A 88 4.80 -7.30 10.37
C SER A 88 5.33 -6.32 11.43
N GLY A 89 4.46 -5.80 12.32
CA GLY A 89 4.85 -4.86 13.37
C GLY A 89 5.18 -3.45 12.87
N ARG A 90 4.84 -3.12 11.62
CA ARG A 90 5.16 -1.84 10.96
C ARG A 90 4.00 -0.85 10.91
N LEU A 91 2.88 -1.16 11.56
CA LEU A 91 1.73 -0.26 11.58
C LEU A 91 1.99 0.91 12.53
N VAL A 92 2.21 2.09 11.97
CA VAL A 92 2.29 3.36 12.71
C VAL A 92 0.98 4.12 12.45
N ASP A 93 0.17 4.31 13.49
CA ASP A 93 -1.05 5.11 13.40
C ASP A 93 -0.70 6.59 13.58
N THR A 94 -0.66 7.33 12.48
CA THR A 94 -0.33 8.76 12.44
C THR A 94 -1.57 9.63 12.15
N ALA A 95 -2.76 9.04 12.02
CA ALA A 95 -3.96 9.82 11.74
C ALA A 95 -4.53 10.39 13.06
N PRO A 96 -4.63 11.72 13.24
CA PRO A 96 -5.42 12.26 14.32
C PRO A 96 -6.87 11.83 14.11
N ARG A 97 -7.45 11.16 15.11
CA ARG A 97 -8.91 10.91 15.15
C ARG A 97 -9.60 12.25 14.87
N PRO A 98 -10.50 12.36 13.88
CA PRO A 98 -11.35 13.54 13.80
C PRO A 98 -12.11 13.58 15.12
N THR A 99 -11.75 14.54 15.98
CA THR A 99 -12.40 14.72 17.26
C THR A 99 -13.87 14.90 16.96
N THR A 100 -14.72 13.99 17.44
CA THR A 100 -16.16 14.21 17.44
C THR A 100 -16.39 15.49 18.24
N SER A 101 -16.53 16.62 17.56
CA SER A 101 -16.94 17.86 18.20
C SER A 101 -18.31 17.57 18.78
N SER A 102 -18.37 17.56 20.10
CA SER A 102 -19.58 17.46 20.87
C SER A 102 -20.50 18.60 20.40
N THR A 103 -21.44 18.28 19.52
CA THR A 103 -22.55 19.18 19.23
C THR A 103 -23.43 19.15 20.47
N GLY A 104 -23.07 19.98 21.46
CA GLY A 104 -23.93 20.32 22.57
C GLY A 104 -25.19 20.98 22.02
N ARG A 105 -26.18 20.16 21.67
CA ARG A 105 -27.51 20.65 21.30
C ARG A 105 -28.12 21.24 22.57
N ALA A 106 -28.02 22.56 22.69
CA ALA A 106 -28.67 23.36 23.72
C ALA A 106 -30.15 22.98 23.79
N LYS A 107 -30.57 22.37 24.91
CA LYS A 107 -31.97 22.07 25.20
C LYS A 107 -32.65 23.38 25.61
N LYS A 108 -33.12 24.16 24.63
CA LYS A 108 -34.00 25.31 24.87
C LYS A 108 -35.39 24.78 25.25
N LEU A 109 -35.62 24.52 26.53
CA LEU A 109 -36.96 24.31 27.07
C LEU A 109 -37.53 25.69 27.41
N ARG A 110 -38.49 26.14 26.60
CA ARG A 110 -39.42 27.22 26.96
C ARG A 110 -40.45 26.62 27.92
N ALA A 111 -40.61 27.24 29.10
CA ALA A 111 -41.78 27.11 29.96
C ALA A 111 -41.90 28.42 30.76
N GLY A 112 -43.08 29.04 30.69
CA GLY A 112 -43.40 30.34 31.32
C GLY A 112 -43.63 31.43 30.29
#